data_AF-A0A0Q4IEY2-F1
#
_entry.id   AF-A0A0Q4IEY2-F1
#
_cell.length_a   1.000
_cell.length_b   1.000
_cell.length_c   1.000
_cell.angle_alpha   90.00
_cell.angle_beta   90.00
_cell.angle_gamma   90.00
#
_symmetry.space_group_name_H-M   'P 1'
#
loop_
_entity.id
_entity.type
_entity.pdbx_description
1 polymer ?
#
loop_
_entity_poly.entity_id
_entity_poly.type
_entity_poly.pdbx_seq_one_letter_code
_entity_poly.pdbx_strand_id
1 'polypeptide(L)'
;MIVLALALQAVAPTAPYADCLSARINADPRMEKPPAEAAARVVIFDDAAKACAPVRAKVAKAHAVMLERIDASMRAVLVNPQAAEAEFGTEPVAGETP
;
A
#
# COMPACT_ATOMS: atom_id res chain seq x y z
N MET A 1 -4.24 -25.00 4.81
CA MET A 1 -4.28 -24.98 3.34
C MET A 1 -5.38 -24.07 2.77
N ILE A 2 -6.64 -24.16 3.21
CA ILE A 2 -7.75 -23.40 2.60
C ILE A 2 -7.66 -21.88 2.88
N VAL A 3 -7.26 -21.48 4.09
CA VAL A 3 -7.16 -20.05 4.49
C VAL A 3 -6.09 -19.29 3.68
N LEU A 4 -4.99 -19.95 3.33
CA LEU A 4 -3.88 -19.35 2.57
C LEU A 4 -4.30 -19.02 1.13
N ALA A 5 -5.08 -19.90 0.49
CA ALA A 5 -5.59 -19.68 -0.86
C ALA A 5 -6.57 -18.50 -0.93
N LEU A 6 -7.40 -18.30 0.10
CA LEU A 6 -8.32 -17.17 0.21
C LEU A 6 -7.57 -15.83 0.37
N ALA A 7 -6.48 -15.81 1.15
CA ALA A 7 -5.66 -14.61 1.31
C ALA A 7 -4.91 -14.24 0.02
N LEU A 8 -4.28 -15.20 -0.68
CA LEU A 8 -3.63 -14.96 -1.96
C LEU A 8 -4.63 -14.51 -3.06
N GLN A 9 -5.84 -15.07 -3.07
CA GLN A 9 -6.90 -14.66 -4.00
C GLN A 9 -7.46 -13.26 -3.71
N ALA A 10 -7.38 -12.78 -2.47
CA ALA A 10 -7.78 -11.42 -2.11
C ALA A 10 -6.71 -10.38 -2.49
N VAL A 11 -5.42 -10.73 -2.40
CA VAL A 11 -4.28 -9.87 -2.76
C VAL A 11 -4.09 -9.76 -4.28
N ALA A 12 -4.24 -10.86 -5.02
CA ALA A 12 -4.10 -10.87 -6.48
C ALA A 12 -4.88 -9.78 -7.25
N PRO A 13 -6.16 -9.49 -6.94
CA PRO A 13 -6.93 -8.46 -7.65
C PRO A 13 -6.58 -7.02 -7.23
N THR A 14 -5.98 -6.81 -6.06
CA THR A 14 -5.56 -5.48 -5.57
C THR A 14 -4.09 -5.18 -5.84
N ALA A 15 -3.27 -6.19 -6.10
CA ALA A 15 -1.84 -6.07 -6.39
C ALA A 15 -1.50 -5.04 -7.48
N PRO A 16 -2.21 -4.96 -8.63
CA PRO A 16 -1.90 -3.96 -9.65
C PRO A 16 -2.03 -2.52 -9.15
N TYR A 17 -2.92 -2.27 -8.19
CA TYR A 17 -3.08 -0.96 -7.58
C TYR A 17 -1.92 -0.65 -6.61
N ALA A 18 -1.55 -1.61 -5.75
CA ALA A 18 -0.39 -1.48 -4.87
C ALA A 18 0.92 -1.27 -5.66
N ASP A 19 1.12 -2.01 -6.75
CA ASP A 19 2.27 -1.86 -7.64
C ASP A 19 2.30 -0.48 -8.29
N CYS A 20 1.15 0.02 -8.75
CA CYS A 20 1.04 1.37 -9.30
C CYS A 20 1.46 2.44 -8.27
N LEU A 21 0.93 2.36 -7.04
CA LEU A 21 1.27 3.29 -5.97
C LEU A 21 2.76 3.24 -5.66
N SER A 22 3.32 2.05 -5.44
CA SER A 22 4.74 1.85 -5.14
C SER A 22 5.63 2.41 -6.25
N ALA A 23 5.33 2.09 -7.52
CA ALA A 23 6.09 2.59 -8.65
C ALA A 23 6.05 4.13 -8.75
N ARG A 24 4.89 4.75 -8.52
CA ARG A 24 4.73 6.21 -8.60
C ARG A 24 5.41 6.94 -7.45
N ILE A 25 5.27 6.43 -6.22
CA ILE A 25 5.92 7.00 -5.05
C ILE A 25 7.44 6.91 -5.22
N ASN A 26 7.97 5.74 -5.55
CA ASN A 26 9.42 5.54 -5.70
C ASN A 26 10.04 6.31 -6.88
N ALA A 27 9.24 6.60 -7.92
CA ALA A 27 9.67 7.42 -9.05
C ALA A 27 9.54 8.94 -8.80
N ASP A 28 8.94 9.37 -7.68
CA ASP A 28 8.80 10.78 -7.36
C ASP A 28 10.18 11.38 -7.03
N PRO A 29 10.62 12.47 -7.70
CA PRO A 29 11.93 13.07 -7.44
C PRO A 29 12.14 13.50 -5.98
N ARG A 30 11.06 13.82 -5.26
CA ARG A 30 11.11 14.18 -3.84
C ARG A 30 11.55 13.00 -2.97
N MET A 31 11.48 11.76 -3.45
CA MET A 31 11.92 10.58 -2.71
C MET A 31 13.45 10.37 -2.75
N GLU A 32 14.20 11.05 -3.61
CA GLU A 32 15.68 11.07 -3.54
C GLU A 32 16.17 11.68 -2.22
N LYS A 33 15.44 12.69 -1.74
CA LYS A 33 15.62 13.28 -0.41
C LYS A 33 14.23 13.54 0.19
N PRO A 34 13.63 12.54 0.85
CA PRO A 34 12.26 12.63 1.34
C PRO A 34 12.06 13.90 2.19
N PRO A 35 10.97 14.66 1.98
CA PRO A 35 10.67 15.83 2.78
C PRO A 35 10.68 15.50 4.27
N ALA A 36 11.21 16.38 5.13
CA ALA A 36 11.23 16.17 6.58
C ALA A 36 9.82 16.26 7.19
N GLU A 37 8.93 17.03 6.57
CA GLU A 37 7.55 17.19 7.00
C GLU A 37 6.67 16.03 6.51
N ALA A 38 5.93 15.42 7.44
CA ALA A 38 5.00 14.34 7.13
C ALA A 38 3.92 14.75 6.11
N ALA A 39 3.42 15.98 6.21
CA ALA A 39 2.42 16.49 5.27
C ALA A 39 2.94 16.51 3.82
N ALA A 40 4.19 16.91 3.60
CA ALA A 40 4.78 16.92 2.27
C ALA A 40 5.00 15.50 1.71
N ARG A 41 5.27 14.51 2.56
CA ARG A 41 5.34 13.10 2.16
C ARG A 41 3.95 12.53 1.83
N VAL A 42 2.90 12.96 2.54
CA VAL A 42 1.52 12.59 2.21
C VAL A 42 1.10 13.14 0.85
N VAL A 43 1.54 14.33 0.44
CA VAL A 43 1.26 14.87 -0.90
C VAL A 43 1.81 13.95 -2.00
N ILE A 44 2.98 13.33 -1.80
CA ILE A 44 3.55 12.35 -2.75
C ILE A 44 2.59 11.16 -2.92
N PHE A 45 2.02 10.68 -1.81
CA PHE A 45 0.99 9.63 -1.85
C PHE A 45 -0.27 10.10 -2.57
N ASP A 46 -0.80 11.28 -2.27
CA ASP A 46 -2.02 11.79 -2.88
C ASP A 46 -1.89 11.95 -4.40
N ASP A 47 -0.72 12.43 -4.87
CA ASP A 47 -0.37 12.52 -6.28
C ASP A 47 -0.32 11.13 -6.94
N ALA A 48 0.31 10.16 -6.29
CA ALA A 48 0.36 8.77 -6.75
C ALA A 48 -1.03 8.12 -6.80
N ALA A 49 -1.84 8.28 -5.75
CA ALA A 49 -3.19 7.74 -5.66
C ALA A 49 -4.09 8.32 -6.75
N LYS A 50 -3.99 9.63 -7.02
CA LYS A 50 -4.70 10.28 -8.12
C LYS A 50 -4.29 9.71 -9.48
N ALA A 51 -2.99 9.47 -9.70
CA ALA A 51 -2.49 8.87 -10.93
C ALA A 51 -2.93 7.39 -11.08
N CYS A 52 -3.06 6.67 -9.98
CA CYS A 52 -3.44 5.26 -9.94
C CYS A 52 -4.96 5.03 -9.83
N ALA A 53 -5.78 6.08 -9.73
CA ALA A 53 -7.24 5.99 -9.66
C ALA A 53 -7.87 5.13 -10.79
N PRO A 54 -7.41 5.19 -12.06
CA PRO A 54 -7.93 4.31 -13.12
C PRO A 54 -7.62 2.82 -12.89
N VAL A 55 -6.52 2.50 -12.21
CA VAL A 55 -6.16 1.12 -11.83
C VAL A 55 -7.05 0.67 -10.67
N ARG A 56 -7.22 1.53 -9.67
CA ARG A 56 -8.15 1.32 -8.53
C ARG A 56 -9.57 1.03 -8.99
N ALA A 57 -10.05 1.76 -10.00
CA ALA A 57 -11.41 1.62 -10.53
C ALA A 57 -11.68 0.28 -11.25
N LYS A 58 -10.63 -0.43 -11.69
CA LYS A 58 -10.75 -1.75 -12.33
C LYS A 58 -10.88 -2.88 -11.32
N VAL A 59 -10.59 -2.63 -10.05
CA VAL A 59 -10.68 -3.62 -8.98
C VAL A 59 -12.15 -3.78 -8.59
N ALA A 60 -12.60 -5.03 -8.47
CA ALA A 60 -13.98 -5.33 -8.10
C ALA A 60 -14.32 -4.76 -6.71
N LYS A 61 -15.55 -4.26 -6.54
CA LYS A 61 -16.04 -3.66 -5.28
C LYS A 61 -15.89 -4.58 -4.07
N ALA A 62 -15.88 -5.90 -4.26
CA ALA A 62 -15.65 -6.88 -3.19
C ALA A 62 -14.30 -6.69 -2.47
N HIS A 63 -13.33 -6.01 -3.10
CA HIS A 63 -12.02 -5.73 -2.52
C HIS A 63 -11.85 -4.28 -2.01
N ALA A 64 -12.93 -3.49 -1.92
CA ALA A 64 -12.86 -2.09 -1.50
C ALA A 64 -12.15 -1.90 -0.15
N VAL A 65 -12.46 -2.75 0.83
CA VAL A 65 -11.82 -2.73 2.16
C VAL A 65 -10.31 -2.96 2.07
N MET A 66 -9.87 -3.81 1.15
CA MET A 66 -8.44 -4.07 0.94
C MET A 66 -7.75 -2.91 0.24
N LEU A 67 -8.42 -2.24 -0.71
CA LEU A 67 -7.91 -1.00 -1.32
C LEU A 67 -7.74 0.10 -0.29
N GLU A 68 -8.71 0.27 0.61
CA GLU A 68 -8.62 1.24 1.71
C GLU A 68 -7.47 0.91 2.68
N ARG A 69 -7.26 -0.38 2.98
CA ARG A 69 -6.11 -0.83 3.76
C ARG A 69 -4.77 -0.53 3.08
N ILE A 70 -4.67 -0.72 1.77
CA ILE A 70 -3.47 -0.38 0.98
C ILE A 70 -3.22 1.13 1.02
N ASP A 71 -4.27 1.94 0.84
CA ASP A 71 -4.17 3.40 0.91
C ASP A 71 -3.68 3.84 2.30
N ALA A 72 -4.25 3.27 3.36
CA ALA A 72 -3.87 3.57 4.74
C ALA A 72 -2.42 3.15 5.06
N SER A 73 -2.01 1.94 4.66
CA SER A 73 -0.68 1.42 4.97
C SER A 73 0.42 2.19 4.22
N MET A 74 0.25 2.45 2.93
CA MET A 74 1.20 3.21 2.11
C MET A 74 1.36 4.64 2.64
N ARG A 75 0.24 5.27 3.04
CA ARG A 75 0.26 6.61 3.66
C ARG A 75 0.94 6.59 5.03
N ALA A 76 0.67 5.57 5.86
CA ALA A 76 1.27 5.44 7.19
C ALA A 76 2.80 5.28 7.11
N VAL A 77 3.29 4.44 6.20
CA VAL A 77 4.74 4.24 5.99
C VAL A 77 5.44 5.55 5.65
N LEU A 78 4.83 6.38 4.81
CA LEU A 78 5.37 7.69 4.48
C LEU A 78 5.37 8.68 5.65
N VAL A 79 4.44 8.55 6.60
CA VAL A 79 4.39 9.45 7.77
C VAL A 79 5.34 8.98 8.86
N ASN A 80 5.26 7.71 9.24
CA ASN A 80 6.05 7.06 10.27
C ASN A 80 6.16 5.55 9.98
N PRO A 81 7.29 5.09 9.40
CA PRO A 81 7.45 3.70 9.00
C PRO A 81 7.43 2.73 10.18
N GLN A 82 8.00 3.10 11.32
CA GLN A 82 8.07 2.24 12.51
C GLN A 82 6.68 1.99 13.12
N ALA A 83 5.84 3.03 13.17
CA ALA A 83 4.45 2.88 13.60
C ALA A 83 3.63 2.08 12.59
N ALA A 84 3.88 2.26 11.29
CA ALA A 84 3.22 1.52 10.24
C ALA A 84 3.57 0.03 10.26
N GLU A 85 4.81 -0.34 10.54
CA GLU A 85 5.22 -1.74 10.72
C GLU A 85 4.51 -2.40 11.91
N ALA A 86 4.34 -1.68 13.01
CA ALA A 86 3.59 -2.20 14.17
C ALA A 86 2.09 -2.39 13.86
N GLU A 87 1.48 -1.51 13.06
CA GLU A 87 0.05 -1.53 12.73
C GLU A 87 -0.29 -2.48 11.58
N PHE A 88 0.55 -2.55 10.55
CA PHE A 88 0.29 -3.28 9.31
C PHE A 88 1.25 -4.46 9.06
N GLY A 89 2.39 -4.53 9.73
CA GLY A 89 3.43 -5.56 9.53
C GLY A 89 3.23 -6.84 10.35
N THR A 90 2.12 -6.97 11.08
CA THR A 90 1.86 -8.09 12.00
C THR A 90 1.20 -9.31 11.34
N GLU A 91 0.97 -9.29 10.04
CA GLU A 91 0.54 -10.50 9.33
C GLU A 91 1.74 -11.46 9.22
N PRO A 92 1.72 -12.64 9.85
CA PRO A 92 2.80 -13.58 9.73
C PRO A 92 2.94 -13.97 8.26
N VAL A 93 4.09 -13.70 7.67
CA VAL A 93 4.52 -14.39 6.45
C VAL A 93 4.49 -15.87 6.77
N ALA A 94 3.56 -16.61 6.15
CA ALA A 94 3.42 -18.04 6.33
C ALA A 94 4.74 -18.73 5.95
N GLY A 95 5.61 -18.94 6.93
CA GLY A 95 7.00 -19.35 6.73
C GLY A 95 7.92 -19.03 7.90
N GLU A 96 7.65 -17.98 8.68
CA GLU A 96 8.39 -17.71 9.93
C GLU A 96 7.64 -18.33 11.12
N THR A 97 8.01 -19.59 11.40
CA THR A 97 7.81 -20.20 12.72
C THR A 97 9.21 -20.27 13.36
N PRO A 98 9.39 -19.97 14.66
CA PRO A 98 10.68 -20.09 15.34
C PRO A 98 11.30 -21.49 15.26
#